data_AF-A0A7K0DGG2-F1
#
_entry.id   AF-A0A7K0DGG2-F1
#
_cell.length_a   1.000
_cell.length_b   1.000
_cell.length_c   1.000
_cell.angle_alpha   90.00
_cell.angle_beta   90.00
_cell.angle_gamma   90.00
#
_symmetry.space_group_name_H-M   'P 1'
#
loop_
_entity.id
_entity.type
_entity.pdbx_description
1 polymer ?
#
loop_
_entity_poly.entity_id
_entity_poly.type
_entity_poly.pdbx_seq_one_letter_code
_entity_poly.pdbx_strand_id
1 'polypeptide(L)'
;MTELVKALAMELRDSVETNDAVWQDVRSGKDSLQNLVRASLELLWLNIEATPERQLLTYETTTYALREGEQTPAKLAIAREQYTFNDSTVADVLEHARDATGTDWRVPVQTLSRFTLSVIDGIVLRWLVDNDSAAVRTQLDLLAEMITSYA
;
A
#
# COMPACT_ATOMS: atom_id res chain seq x y z
N MET A 1 17.07 5.97 7.15
CA MET A 1 16.52 6.09 5.78
C MET A 1 15.62 4.89 5.47
N THR A 2 16.12 3.66 5.61
CA THR A 2 15.35 2.41 5.49
C THR A 2 14.15 2.31 6.44
N GLU A 3 14.32 2.82 7.66
CA GLU A 3 13.28 2.81 8.71
C GLU A 3 12.04 3.61 8.34
N LEU A 4 12.19 4.68 7.53
CA LEU A 4 11.09 5.62 7.28
C LEU A 4 10.01 5.02 6.37
N VAL A 5 10.38 4.11 5.47
CA VAL A 5 9.44 3.54 4.49
C VAL A 5 8.92 2.19 4.94
N LYS A 6 9.77 1.36 5.59
CA LYS A 6 9.30 0.17 6.32
C LYS A 6 8.23 0.57 7.35
N ALA A 7 8.42 1.72 8.01
CA ALA A 7 7.45 2.25 8.95
C ALA A 7 6.09 2.56 8.32
N LEU A 8 5.96 2.97 7.05
CA LEU A 8 4.65 3.24 6.45
C LEU A 8 3.86 1.94 6.22
N ALA A 9 4.53 0.89 5.71
CA ALA A 9 3.91 -0.41 5.52
C ALA A 9 3.57 -1.09 6.86
N MET A 10 4.46 -0.99 7.85
CA MET A 10 4.21 -1.46 9.20
C MET A 10 3.06 -0.68 9.86
N GLU A 11 3.05 0.65 9.73
CA GLU A 11 1.99 1.51 10.27
C GLU A 11 0.64 1.22 9.60
N LEU A 12 0.61 0.88 8.31
CA LEU A 12 -0.59 0.36 7.65
C LEU A 12 -1.05 -0.95 8.29
N ARG A 13 -0.15 -1.93 8.39
CA ARG A 13 -0.48 -3.23 8.98
C ARG A 13 -0.99 -3.07 10.41
N ASP A 14 -0.29 -2.30 11.23
CA ASP A 14 -0.66 -2.00 12.61
C ASP A 14 -2.00 -1.25 12.68
N SER A 15 -2.24 -0.27 11.79
CA SER A 15 -3.50 0.48 11.72
C SER A 15 -4.66 -0.43 11.32
N VAL A 16 -4.45 -1.39 10.42
CA VAL A 16 -5.48 -2.37 10.05
C VAL A 16 -5.73 -3.34 11.20
N GLU A 17 -4.68 -3.90 11.81
CA GLU A 17 -4.81 -4.87 12.91
C GLU A 17 -5.45 -4.27 14.17
N THR A 18 -5.18 -3.01 14.49
CA THR A 18 -5.65 -2.35 15.73
C THR A 18 -6.94 -1.56 15.58
N ASN A 19 -7.41 -1.33 14.35
CA ASN A 19 -8.64 -0.58 14.13
C ASN A 19 -9.85 -1.51 14.13
N ASP A 20 -10.44 -1.69 15.31
CA ASP A 20 -11.64 -2.51 15.51
C ASP A 20 -12.78 -2.15 14.53
N ALA A 21 -12.90 -0.89 14.12
CA ALA A 21 -13.96 -0.46 13.20
C ALA A 21 -13.83 -1.10 11.80
N VAL A 22 -12.61 -1.45 11.37
CA VAL A 22 -12.36 -2.16 10.11
C VAL A 22 -12.93 -3.59 10.18
N TRP A 23 -12.94 -4.18 11.37
CA TRP A 23 -13.28 -5.60 11.58
C TRP A 23 -14.69 -5.85 12.13
N GLN A 24 -15.34 -4.82 12.70
CA GLN A 24 -16.61 -4.94 13.43
C GLN A 24 -17.77 -5.55 12.61
N ASP A 25 -17.76 -5.42 11.29
CA ASP A 25 -18.83 -5.89 10.40
C ASP A 25 -18.37 -6.83 9.28
N VAL A 26 -17.21 -7.46 9.43
CA VAL A 26 -16.73 -8.42 8.42
C VAL A 26 -17.70 -9.60 8.30
N ARG A 27 -18.06 -9.91 7.06
CA ARG A 27 -18.90 -11.02 6.64
C ARG A 27 -18.15 -11.83 5.57
N SER A 28 -18.73 -12.96 5.18
CA SER A 28 -18.20 -13.73 4.06
C SER A 28 -18.51 -13.06 2.71
N GLY A 29 -17.61 -13.22 1.74
CA GLY A 29 -17.85 -12.89 0.34
C GLY A 29 -17.22 -11.58 -0.12
N LYS A 30 -17.31 -11.38 -1.44
CA LYS A 30 -16.59 -10.34 -2.18
C LYS A 30 -16.94 -8.91 -1.76
N ASP A 31 -18.19 -8.64 -1.42
CA ASP A 31 -18.61 -7.30 -0.98
C ASP A 31 -17.95 -6.92 0.35
N SER A 32 -17.87 -7.87 1.29
CA SER A 32 -17.16 -7.65 2.56
C SER A 32 -15.66 -7.49 2.33
N LEU A 33 -15.07 -8.25 1.40
CA LEU A 33 -13.66 -8.09 1.01
C LEU A 33 -13.41 -6.69 0.43
N GLN A 34 -14.28 -6.20 -0.44
CA GLN A 34 -14.13 -4.87 -1.03
C GLN A 34 -14.21 -3.77 0.01
N ASN A 35 -15.14 -3.87 0.96
CA ASN A 35 -15.24 -2.92 2.07
C ASN A 35 -13.97 -2.93 2.95
N LEU A 36 -13.45 -4.12 3.26
CA LEU A 36 -12.24 -4.27 4.06
C LEU A 36 -10.99 -3.70 3.35
N VAL A 37 -10.83 -4.00 2.07
CA VAL A 37 -9.74 -3.46 1.24
C VAL A 37 -9.85 -1.94 1.13
N ARG A 38 -11.06 -1.40 0.89
CA ARG A 38 -11.30 0.05 0.84
C ARG A 38 -10.94 0.72 2.16
N ALA A 39 -11.39 0.18 3.29
CA ALA A 39 -11.07 0.71 4.61
C ALA A 39 -9.56 0.70 4.89
N SER A 40 -8.87 -0.39 4.51
CA SER A 40 -7.42 -0.51 4.65
C SER A 40 -6.66 0.54 3.81
N LEU A 41 -7.11 0.77 2.57
CA LEU A 41 -6.54 1.79 1.69
C LEU A 41 -6.76 3.21 2.22
N GLU A 42 -7.93 3.50 2.80
CA GLU A 42 -8.20 4.81 3.42
C GLU A 42 -7.30 5.03 4.64
N LEU A 43 -7.08 4.01 5.47
CA LEU A 43 -6.16 4.11 6.62
C LEU A 43 -4.71 4.37 6.18
N LEU A 44 -4.24 3.67 5.13
CA LEU A 44 -2.95 3.97 4.52
C LEU A 44 -2.89 5.44 4.08
N TRP A 45 -3.94 5.90 3.39
CA TRP A 45 -4.00 7.23 2.85
C TRP A 45 -3.94 8.31 3.91
N LEU A 46 -4.67 8.17 5.02
CA LEU A 46 -4.64 9.15 6.12
C LEU A 46 -3.22 9.36 6.67
N ASN A 47 -2.42 8.30 6.77
CA ASN A 47 -1.02 8.40 7.22
C ASN A 47 -0.12 9.09 6.18
N ILE A 48 -0.35 8.83 4.89
CA ILE A 48 0.35 9.48 3.78
C ILE A 48 0.00 10.97 3.72
N GLU A 49 -1.28 11.31 3.76
CA GLU A 49 -1.81 12.68 3.69
C GLU A 49 -1.31 13.53 4.86
N ALA A 50 -1.16 12.93 6.04
CA ALA A 50 -0.60 13.60 7.22
C ALA A 50 0.92 13.85 7.13
N THR A 51 1.64 13.23 6.18
CA THR A 51 3.10 13.27 6.11
C THR A 51 3.67 13.55 4.69
N PRO A 52 3.22 14.59 3.96
CA PRO A 52 3.62 14.84 2.57
C PRO A 52 5.14 14.98 2.37
N GLU A 53 5.80 15.76 3.23
CA GLU A 53 7.26 15.97 3.18
C GLU A 53 8.06 14.67 3.35
N ARG A 54 7.51 13.73 4.15
CA ARG A 54 8.10 12.40 4.36
C ARG A 54 8.05 11.56 3.08
N GLN A 55 6.97 11.68 2.32
CA GLN A 55 6.79 10.98 1.05
C GLN A 55 7.73 11.54 -0.01
N LEU A 56 7.82 12.88 -0.11
CA LEU A 56 8.72 13.54 -1.06
C LEU A 56 10.18 13.12 -0.83
N LEU A 57 10.65 13.15 0.42
CA LEU A 57 11.99 12.72 0.80
C LEU A 57 12.27 11.25 0.44
N THR A 58 11.25 10.39 0.56
CA THR A 58 11.34 8.97 0.19
C THR A 58 11.59 8.80 -1.31
N TYR A 59 10.88 9.55 -2.15
CA TYR A 59 11.08 9.53 -3.60
C TYR A 59 12.45 10.07 -4.00
N GLU A 60 12.87 11.20 -3.43
CA GLU A 60 14.19 11.79 -3.70
C GLU A 60 15.32 10.81 -3.36
N THR A 61 15.24 10.20 -2.19
CA THR A 61 16.22 9.21 -1.72
C THR A 61 16.26 7.99 -2.64
N THR A 62 15.10 7.43 -2.98
CA THR A 62 14.99 6.22 -3.80
C THR A 62 15.52 6.50 -5.20
N THR A 63 15.08 7.59 -5.83
CA THR A 63 15.50 7.97 -7.19
C THR A 63 16.98 8.34 -7.26
N TYR A 64 17.54 8.97 -6.21
CA TYR A 64 18.98 9.20 -6.10
C TYR A 64 19.76 7.88 -6.01
N ALA A 65 19.35 6.95 -5.16
CA ALA A 65 20.00 5.64 -5.03
C ALA A 65 19.95 4.84 -6.35
N LEU A 66 18.85 4.92 -7.10
CA LEU A 66 18.71 4.30 -8.42
C LEU A 66 19.65 4.93 -9.45
N ARG A 67 19.81 6.26 -9.42
CA ARG A 67 20.70 6.99 -10.33
C ARG A 67 22.17 6.66 -10.09
N GLU A 68 22.58 6.54 -8.83
CA GLU A 68 23.97 6.22 -8.43
C GLU A 68 24.26 4.70 -8.36
N GLY A 69 23.34 3.86 -8.87
CA GLY A 69 23.33 2.42 -8.60
C GLY A 69 24.59 1.67 -9.04
N GLU A 70 25.23 2.10 -10.13
CA GLU A 70 26.49 1.51 -10.60
C GLU A 70 27.67 1.86 -9.67
N GLN A 71 27.71 3.08 -9.13
CA GLN A 71 28.76 3.49 -8.20
C GLN A 71 28.50 3.03 -6.76
N THR A 72 27.24 2.72 -6.41
CA THR A 72 26.84 2.37 -5.04
C THR A 72 25.91 1.16 -4.95
N PRO A 73 26.36 -0.07 -5.32
CA PRO A 73 25.51 -1.28 -5.35
C PRO A 73 24.79 -1.59 -4.03
N ALA A 74 25.42 -1.27 -2.88
CA ALA A 74 24.82 -1.45 -1.57
C ALA A 74 23.56 -0.60 -1.36
N LYS A 75 23.53 0.65 -1.86
CA LYS A 75 22.34 1.52 -1.77
C LYS A 75 21.19 0.97 -2.61
N LEU A 76 21.51 0.47 -3.82
CA LEU A 76 20.53 -0.16 -4.70
C LEU A 76 19.93 -1.43 -4.07
N ALA A 77 20.74 -2.24 -3.39
CA ALA A 77 20.27 -3.43 -2.68
C ALA A 77 19.29 -3.06 -1.55
N ILE A 78 19.60 -2.03 -0.75
CA ILE A 78 18.72 -1.53 0.31
C ILE A 78 17.37 -1.07 -0.24
N ALA A 79 17.37 -0.31 -1.35
CA ALA A 79 16.12 0.13 -1.99
C ALA A 79 15.27 -1.06 -2.45
N ARG A 80 15.88 -2.10 -3.02
CA ARG A 80 15.18 -3.32 -3.45
C ARG A 80 14.61 -4.10 -2.27
N GLU A 81 15.38 -4.26 -1.20
CA GLU A 81 14.93 -4.94 0.01
C GLU A 81 13.71 -4.24 0.61
N GLN A 82 13.71 -2.91 0.63
CA GLN A 82 12.59 -2.12 1.11
C GLN A 82 11.31 -2.34 0.31
N TYR A 83 11.38 -2.30 -1.02
CA TYR A 83 10.21 -2.59 -1.86
C TYR A 83 9.74 -4.03 -1.70
N THR A 84 10.66 -4.99 -1.55
CA THR A 84 10.31 -6.40 -1.29
C THR A 84 9.60 -6.58 0.06
N PHE A 85 10.04 -5.86 1.08
CA PHE A 85 9.38 -5.85 2.40
C PHE A 85 7.97 -5.26 2.29
N ASN A 86 7.80 -4.13 1.61
CA ASN A 86 6.49 -3.51 1.42
C ASN A 86 5.54 -4.43 0.63
N ASP A 87 6.03 -5.04 -0.47
CA ASP A 87 5.27 -6.02 -1.27
C ASP A 87 4.78 -7.19 -0.40
N SER A 88 5.59 -7.64 0.56
CA SER A 88 5.26 -8.72 1.49
C SER A 88 4.21 -8.27 2.52
N THR A 89 4.39 -7.10 3.13
CA THR A 89 3.45 -6.56 4.11
C THR A 89 2.06 -6.34 3.52
N VAL A 90 1.97 -5.81 2.30
CA VAL A 90 0.68 -5.66 1.61
C VAL A 90 0.08 -7.02 1.25
N ALA A 91 0.90 -7.99 0.85
CA ALA A 91 0.42 -9.35 0.62
C ALA A 91 -0.19 -9.96 1.90
N ASP A 92 0.45 -9.78 3.05
CA ASP A 92 -0.06 -10.25 4.34
C ASP A 92 -1.42 -9.62 4.67
N VAL A 93 -1.59 -8.31 4.46
CA VAL A 93 -2.89 -7.64 4.66
C VAL A 93 -3.97 -8.21 3.74
N LEU A 94 -3.64 -8.47 2.46
CA LEU A 94 -4.57 -9.07 1.50
C LEU A 94 -4.92 -10.53 1.85
N GLU A 95 -3.97 -11.30 2.38
CA GLU A 95 -4.23 -12.66 2.86
C GLU A 95 -5.14 -12.67 4.08
N HIS A 96 -4.90 -11.80 5.07
CA HIS A 96 -5.80 -11.66 6.21
C HIS A 96 -7.22 -11.26 5.77
N ALA A 97 -7.31 -10.36 4.79
CA ALA A 97 -8.59 -9.96 4.21
C ALA A 97 -9.32 -11.11 3.51
N ARG A 98 -8.58 -11.95 2.77
CA ARG A 98 -9.08 -13.17 2.15
C ARG A 98 -9.63 -14.13 3.20
N ASP A 99 -8.82 -14.45 4.22
CA ASP A 99 -9.16 -15.41 5.27
C ASP A 99 -10.39 -14.95 6.06
N ALA A 100 -10.46 -13.67 6.43
CA ALA A 100 -11.57 -13.12 7.19
C ALA A 100 -12.90 -13.10 6.43
N THR A 101 -12.84 -13.08 5.09
CA THR A 101 -14.02 -13.03 4.22
C THR A 101 -14.32 -14.36 3.55
N GLY A 102 -13.50 -15.39 3.75
CA GLY A 102 -13.67 -16.70 3.10
C GLY A 102 -13.69 -16.59 1.57
N THR A 103 -12.93 -15.66 1.01
CA THR A 103 -12.77 -15.47 -0.44
C THR A 103 -11.50 -16.18 -0.92
N ASP A 104 -11.27 -16.22 -2.24
CA ASP A 104 -10.05 -16.78 -2.82
C ASP A 104 -9.53 -15.90 -3.94
N TRP A 105 -8.23 -15.63 -3.96
CA TRP A 105 -7.59 -14.89 -5.05
C TRP A 105 -7.43 -15.78 -6.29
N ARG A 106 -7.77 -15.26 -7.47
CA ARG A 106 -7.62 -15.92 -8.78
C ARG A 106 -6.23 -15.74 -9.38
N VAL A 107 -5.39 -14.93 -8.75
CA VAL A 107 -4.00 -14.68 -9.11
C VAL A 107 -3.13 -14.75 -7.84
N PRO A 108 -1.82 -14.96 -7.96
CA PRO A 108 -0.94 -14.94 -6.80
C PRO A 108 -1.04 -13.63 -6.03
N VAL A 109 -1.18 -13.67 -4.71
CA VAL A 109 -1.35 -12.47 -3.88
C VAL A 109 -0.16 -11.51 -4.01
N GLN A 110 1.05 -12.02 -4.26
CA GLN A 110 2.24 -11.20 -4.50
C GLN A 110 2.15 -10.39 -5.80
N THR A 111 1.38 -10.86 -6.79
CA THR A 111 1.10 -10.08 -8.00
C THR A 111 0.16 -8.93 -7.69
N LEU A 112 -0.86 -9.17 -6.85
CA LEU A 112 -1.77 -8.11 -6.39
C LEU A 112 -1.05 -7.09 -5.51
N SER A 113 -0.24 -7.52 -4.55
CA SER A 113 0.44 -6.60 -3.64
C SER A 113 1.40 -5.65 -4.37
N ARG A 114 2.20 -6.19 -5.29
CA ARG A 114 3.09 -5.40 -6.14
C ARG A 114 2.31 -4.42 -7.03
N PHE A 115 1.19 -4.86 -7.61
CA PHE A 115 0.32 -4.00 -8.40
C PHE A 115 -0.25 -2.85 -7.54
N THR A 116 -0.79 -3.19 -6.38
CA THR A 116 -1.36 -2.22 -5.42
C THR A 116 -0.35 -1.14 -5.05
N LEU A 117 0.87 -1.51 -4.67
CA LEU A 117 1.92 -0.53 -4.34
C LEU A 117 2.36 0.31 -5.54
N SER A 118 2.44 -0.29 -6.73
CA SER A 118 2.77 0.45 -7.95
C SER A 118 1.73 1.52 -8.27
N VAL A 119 0.44 1.24 -8.04
CA VAL A 119 -0.64 2.22 -8.22
C VAL A 119 -0.57 3.31 -7.15
N ILE A 120 -0.36 2.93 -5.88
CA ILE A 120 -0.23 3.88 -4.77
C ILE A 120 0.93 4.84 -5.01
N ASP A 121 2.10 4.36 -5.43
CA ASP A 121 3.25 5.21 -5.76
C ASP A 121 2.89 6.29 -6.79
N GLY A 122 2.10 5.92 -7.81
CA GLY A 122 1.60 6.86 -8.82
C GLY A 122 0.60 7.87 -8.27
N ILE A 123 -0.36 7.41 -7.46
CA ILE A 123 -1.38 8.27 -6.82
C ILE A 123 -0.72 9.32 -5.93
N VAL A 124 0.20 8.88 -5.06
CA VAL A 124 0.87 9.77 -4.10
C VAL A 124 1.75 10.78 -4.82
N LEU A 125 2.55 10.35 -5.81
CA LEU A 125 3.36 11.28 -6.58
C LEU A 125 2.51 12.31 -7.33
N ARG A 126 1.35 11.90 -7.87
CA ARG A 126 0.42 12.82 -8.54
C ARG A 126 -0.18 13.81 -7.54
N TRP A 127 -0.63 13.35 -6.39
CA TRP A 127 -1.16 14.20 -5.33
C TRP A 127 -0.14 15.21 -4.81
N LEU A 128 1.13 14.85 -4.68
CA LEU A 128 2.18 15.80 -4.30
C LEU A 128 2.31 16.97 -5.31
N VAL A 129 1.85 16.81 -6.55
CA VAL A 129 1.87 17.85 -7.59
C VAL A 129 0.64 18.75 -7.54
N ASP A 130 -0.57 18.18 -7.41
CA ASP A 130 -1.83 18.92 -7.53
C ASP A 130 -2.57 19.14 -6.20
N ASN A 131 -2.15 18.49 -5.12
CA ASN A 131 -2.72 18.53 -3.77
C ASN A 131 -4.23 18.20 -3.74
N ASP A 132 -4.70 17.35 -4.66
CA ASP A 132 -6.11 16.98 -4.77
C ASP A 132 -6.43 15.68 -4.03
N SER A 133 -6.65 15.78 -2.72
CA SER A 133 -7.02 14.63 -1.89
C SER A 133 -8.40 14.04 -2.19
N ALA A 134 -9.28 14.77 -2.89
CA ALA A 134 -10.58 14.24 -3.31
C ALA A 134 -10.42 13.30 -4.50
N ALA A 135 -9.55 13.67 -5.45
CA ALA A 135 -9.15 12.79 -6.55
C ALA A 135 -8.45 11.52 -6.04
N VAL A 136 -7.67 11.60 -4.95
CA VAL A 136 -7.05 10.41 -4.33
C VAL A 136 -8.10 9.43 -3.84
N ARG A 137 -9.09 9.89 -3.04
CA ARG A 137 -10.17 9.02 -2.53
C ARG A 137 -10.92 8.29 -3.65
N THR A 138 -11.20 9.00 -4.75
CA THR A 138 -11.82 8.40 -5.94
C THR A 138 -10.95 7.31 -6.56
N GLN A 139 -9.62 7.50 -6.60
CA GLN A 139 -8.68 6.51 -7.13
C GLN A 139 -8.51 5.30 -6.20
N LEU A 140 -8.58 5.50 -4.88
CA LEU A 140 -8.55 4.40 -3.91
C LEU A 140 -9.80 3.52 -4.00
N ASP A 141 -10.97 4.12 -4.25
CA ASP A 141 -12.20 3.37 -4.51
C ASP A 141 -12.07 2.49 -5.76
N LEU A 142 -11.53 3.05 -6.85
CA LEU A 142 -11.24 2.28 -8.09
C LEU A 142 -10.21 1.18 -7.85
N LEU A 143 -9.17 1.45 -7.06
CA LEU A 143 -8.15 0.47 -6.72
C LEU A 143 -8.73 -0.68 -5.90
N ALA A 144 -9.60 -0.40 -4.92
CA ALA A 144 -10.30 -1.42 -4.16
C ALA A 144 -11.13 -2.34 -5.06
N GLU A 145 -11.92 -1.77 -5.99
CA GLU A 145 -12.69 -2.53 -6.97
C GLU A 145 -11.82 -3.39 -7.88
N MET A 146 -10.68 -2.84 -8.36
CA MET A 146 -9.74 -3.60 -9.18
C MET A 146 -9.12 -4.77 -8.41
N ILE A 147 -8.67 -4.57 -7.18
CA ILE A 147 -8.07 -5.63 -6.35
C ILE A 147 -9.10 -6.75 -6.15
N THR A 148 -10.32 -6.42 -5.70
CA THR A 148 -11.35 -7.43 -5.41
C THR A 148 -11.96 -8.03 -6.67
N SER A 149 -11.76 -7.44 -7.85
CA SER A 149 -12.11 -8.08 -9.12
C SER A 149 -11.42 -9.43 -9.32
N TYR A 150 -10.26 -9.63 -8.69
CA TYR A 150 -9.47 -10.86 -8.69
C TYR A 150 -9.82 -11.84 -7.57
N ALA A 151 -10.83 -11.56 -6.74
CA ALA A 151 -11.47 -12.54 -5.86
C ALA A 151 -12.60 -13.27 -6.62
#